data_AF-A0A1D8FXY7-F1
#
_entry.id   AF-A0A1D8FXY7-F1
#
_cell.length_a   1.000
_cell.length_b   1.000
_cell.length_c   1.000
_cell.angle_alpha   90.00
_cell.angle_beta   90.00
_cell.angle_gamma   90.00
#
_symmetry.space_group_name_H-M   'P 1'
#
loop_
_entity.id
_entity.type
_entity.pdbx_description
1 polymer ?
#
loop_
_entity_poly.entity_id
_entity_poly.type
_entity_poly.pdbx_seq_one_letter_code
_entity_poly.pdbx_strand_id
1 'polypeptide(L)'
;MRVGELSRRTGVSVPTIKFYVREGLLHAGELSSPNQARYDESHVRRLRLVRALIDVGGLSVAAIRDVLAAVEDPGRSVHEVLGAAHDRLAPREDGPDDTAREAAHEQVLALIARRGWQVHGDAPAIRSLADALAALHRLGHTRFAEMSLDLYAEAAERVAASDVAYAAREAAREDAVENAVVGTVLGDALFTSLRRLAQVDASARTGWGCGPSTAPGSGCSPR
;
A
#
# COMPACT_ATOMS: atom_id res chain seq x y z
N MET A 1 20.50 15.47 -18.83
CA MET A 1 20.47 14.29 -19.74
C MET A 1 19.42 14.46 -20.84
N ARG A 2 19.61 13.82 -22.00
CA ARG A 2 18.58 13.75 -23.08
C ARG A 2 17.61 12.58 -22.81
N VAL A 3 16.44 12.58 -23.45
CA VAL A 3 15.41 11.54 -23.24
C VAL A 3 15.91 10.11 -23.49
N GLY A 4 16.79 9.90 -24.48
CA GLY A 4 17.36 8.58 -24.75
C GLY A 4 18.33 8.09 -23.66
N GLU A 5 19.01 9.01 -22.98
CA GLU A 5 19.85 8.69 -21.83
C GLU A 5 18.99 8.41 -20.59
N LEU A 6 17.94 9.22 -20.36
CA LEU A 6 16.95 9.00 -19.30
C LEU A 6 16.31 7.61 -19.44
N SER A 7 15.95 7.21 -20.67
CA SER A 7 15.40 5.89 -20.97
C SER A 7 16.35 4.76 -20.58
N ARG A 8 17.63 4.84 -20.96
CA ARG A 8 18.62 3.82 -20.59
C ARG A 8 18.85 3.72 -19.09
N ARG A 9 18.88 4.86 -18.38
CA ARG A 9 19.14 4.91 -16.94
C ARG A 9 17.98 4.40 -16.09
N THR A 10 16.75 4.55 -16.59
CA THR A 10 15.54 4.15 -15.86
C THR A 10 14.96 2.83 -16.34
N GLY A 11 15.38 2.33 -17.50
CA GLY A 11 14.77 1.17 -18.16
C GLY A 11 13.39 1.47 -18.77
N VAL A 12 12.91 2.71 -18.69
CA VAL A 12 11.60 3.11 -19.20
C VAL A 12 11.72 3.54 -20.66
N SER A 13 10.88 2.99 -21.53
CA SER A 13 10.92 3.33 -22.96
C SER A 13 10.63 4.81 -23.22
N VAL A 14 11.24 5.40 -24.26
CA VAL A 14 10.98 6.80 -24.65
C VAL A 14 9.48 7.07 -24.88
N PRO A 15 8.70 6.20 -25.57
CA PRO A 15 7.26 6.35 -25.67
C PRO A 15 6.56 6.41 -24.31
N THR A 16 6.94 5.54 -23.36
CA THR A 16 6.37 5.51 -22.01
C THR A 16 6.74 6.77 -21.20
N ILE A 17 7.97 7.28 -21.34
CA ILE A 17 8.36 8.56 -20.71
C ILE A 17 7.47 9.69 -21.24
N LYS A 18 7.29 9.78 -22.56
CA LYS A 18 6.40 10.80 -23.15
C LYS A 18 4.95 10.64 -22.71
N PHE A 19 4.48 9.40 -22.59
CA PHE A 19 3.17 9.09 -22.03
C PHE A 19 3.05 9.61 -20.60
N TYR A 20 3.99 9.30 -19.70
CA TYR A 20 3.95 9.79 -18.32
C TYR A 20 4.01 11.31 -18.21
N VAL A 21 4.75 12.00 -19.07
CA VAL A 21 4.72 13.48 -19.13
C VAL A 21 3.34 13.98 -19.51
N ARG A 22 2.71 13.38 -20.52
CA ARG A 22 1.36 13.77 -20.98
C ARG A 22 0.29 13.50 -19.92
N GLU A 23 0.38 12.39 -19.21
CA GLU A 23 -0.56 12.01 -18.16
C GLU A 23 -0.28 12.71 -16.82
N GLY A 24 0.77 13.53 -16.72
CA GLY A 24 1.12 14.29 -15.52
C GLY A 24 1.84 13.48 -14.42
N LEU A 25 2.30 12.26 -14.72
CA LEU A 25 3.05 11.43 -13.77
C LEU A 25 4.52 11.85 -13.68
N LEU A 26 5.05 12.48 -14.73
CA LEU A 26 6.40 13.01 -14.79
C LEU A 26 6.32 14.49 -15.17
N HIS A 27 7.05 15.35 -14.46
CA HIS A 27 7.14 16.76 -14.83
C HIS A 27 7.82 16.92 -16.20
N ALA A 28 7.52 18.02 -16.87
CA ALA A 28 8.08 18.29 -18.19
C ALA A 28 9.59 18.58 -18.09
N GLY A 29 10.36 18.04 -19.03
CA GLY A 29 11.77 18.40 -19.16
C GLY A 29 11.95 19.85 -19.62
N GLU A 30 13.06 20.46 -19.22
CA GLU A 30 13.40 21.83 -19.60
C GLU A 30 13.67 21.94 -21.10
N LEU A 31 12.96 22.82 -21.80
CA LEU A 31 13.19 23.03 -23.23
C LEU A 31 14.58 23.62 -23.46
N SER A 32 15.39 22.90 -24.23
CA SER A 32 16.72 23.33 -24.67
C SER A 32 16.77 23.72 -26.15
N SER A 33 15.74 23.34 -26.92
CA SER A 33 15.45 23.81 -28.28
C SER A 33 14.00 23.43 -28.64
N PRO A 34 13.42 23.90 -29.77
CA PRO A 34 12.03 23.60 -30.14
C PRO A 34 11.65 22.12 -30.15
N ASN A 35 12.63 21.23 -30.38
CA ASN A 35 12.45 19.78 -30.43
C ASN A 35 13.32 19.01 -29.42
N GLN A 36 13.93 19.68 -28.43
CA GLN A 36 14.78 19.02 -27.43
C GLN A 36 14.48 19.50 -26.01
N ALA A 37 14.25 18.54 -25.12
CA ALA A 37 14.16 18.77 -23.69
C ALA A 37 15.35 18.15 -22.95
N ARG A 38 15.77 18.80 -21.87
CA ARG A 38 16.74 18.31 -20.89
C ARG A 38 16.00 17.78 -19.67
N TYR A 39 16.51 16.68 -19.15
CA TYR A 39 16.02 15.99 -17.97
C TYR A 39 17.15 15.92 -16.94
N ASP A 40 16.83 15.75 -15.68
CA ASP A 40 17.79 15.72 -14.58
C ASP A 40 17.56 14.52 -13.65
N GLU A 41 18.22 14.50 -12.49
CA GLU A 41 18.06 13.41 -11.52
C GLU A 41 16.67 13.35 -10.88
N SER A 42 15.94 14.47 -10.83
CA SER A 42 14.59 14.47 -10.29
C SER A 42 13.65 13.66 -11.19
N HIS A 43 13.85 13.70 -12.50
CA HIS A 43 13.12 12.84 -13.45
C HIS A 43 13.45 11.36 -13.28
N VAL A 44 14.71 11.02 -12.98
CA VAL A 44 15.13 9.63 -12.72
C VAL A 44 14.47 9.10 -11.45
N ARG A 45 14.50 9.88 -10.36
CA ARG A 45 13.84 9.52 -9.09
C ARG A 45 12.35 9.32 -9.29
N ARG A 46 11.68 10.27 -9.94
CA ARG A 46 10.24 10.20 -10.23
C ARG A 46 9.85 8.99 -11.09
N LEU A 47 10.63 8.67 -12.13
CA LEU A 47 10.37 7.49 -12.95
C LEU A 47 10.53 6.19 -12.17
N ARG A 48 11.52 6.08 -11.28
CA ARG A 48 11.69 4.90 -10.42
C ARG A 48 10.52 4.74 -9.46
N LEU A 49 10.07 5.84 -8.85
CA LEU A 49 8.89 5.85 -8.00
C LEU A 49 7.65 5.35 -8.76
N VAL A 50 7.34 5.97 -9.91
CA VAL A 50 6.18 5.58 -10.74
C VAL A 50 6.25 4.09 -11.11
N ARG A 51 7.43 3.57 -11.47
CA ARG A 51 7.61 2.15 -11.77
C ARG A 51 7.37 1.26 -10.55
N ALA A 52 7.89 1.61 -9.38
CA ALA A 52 7.66 0.83 -8.16
C ALA A 52 6.16 0.77 -7.79
N LEU A 53 5.45 1.90 -7.90
CA LEU A 53 4.02 1.99 -7.61
C LEU A 53 3.17 1.17 -8.60
N ILE A 54 3.57 1.08 -9.87
CA ILE A 54 2.89 0.24 -10.87
C ILE A 54 3.24 -1.24 -10.66
N ASP A 55 4.53 -1.56 -10.65
CA ASP A 55 5.01 -2.94 -10.79
C ASP A 55 4.85 -3.76 -9.51
N VAL A 56 5.03 -3.12 -8.34
CA VAL A 56 4.90 -3.77 -7.03
C VAL A 56 3.59 -3.38 -6.37
N GLY A 57 3.25 -2.09 -6.41
CA GLY A 57 2.02 -1.58 -5.82
C GLY A 57 0.74 -1.98 -6.54
N GLY A 58 0.83 -2.32 -7.83
CA GLY A 58 -0.35 -2.65 -8.65
C GLY A 58 -1.28 -1.46 -8.91
N LEU A 59 -0.83 -0.23 -8.70
CA LEU A 59 -1.66 0.95 -8.89
C LEU A 59 -1.89 1.23 -10.38
N SER A 60 -3.09 1.72 -10.70
CA SER A 60 -3.37 2.30 -12.00
C SER A 60 -2.66 3.65 -12.19
N VAL A 61 -2.40 4.03 -13.44
CA VAL A 61 -1.84 5.35 -13.80
C VAL A 61 -2.69 6.49 -13.23
N ALA A 62 -4.02 6.34 -13.23
CA ALA A 62 -4.94 7.32 -12.66
C ALA A 62 -4.77 7.46 -11.14
N ALA A 63 -4.70 6.34 -10.42
CA ALA A 63 -4.48 6.36 -8.97
C ALA A 63 -3.12 7.00 -8.62
N ILE A 64 -2.07 6.67 -9.37
CA ILE A 64 -0.74 7.25 -9.17
C ILE A 64 -0.77 8.76 -9.39
N ARG A 65 -1.37 9.25 -10.48
CA ARG A 65 -1.48 10.69 -10.74
C ARG A 65 -2.15 11.41 -9.58
N ASP A 66 -3.24 10.87 -9.06
CA ASP A 66 -3.97 11.53 -7.99
C ASP A 66 -3.19 11.52 -6.66
N VAL A 67 -2.47 10.44 -6.36
CA VAL A 67 -1.56 10.36 -5.21
C VAL A 67 -0.44 11.39 -5.34
N LEU A 68 0.18 11.49 -6.52
CA LEU A 68 1.25 12.43 -6.79
C LEU A 68 0.78 13.89 -6.72
N ALA A 69 -0.42 14.19 -7.22
CA ALA A 69 -1.03 15.50 -7.09
C ALA A 69 -1.29 15.87 -5.62
N ALA A 70 -1.69 14.89 -4.79
CA ALA A 70 -1.83 15.10 -3.35
C ALA A 70 -0.49 15.39 -2.65
N VAL A 71 0.61 14.78 -3.11
CA VAL A 71 1.96 15.05 -2.60
C VAL A 71 2.41 16.48 -2.90
N GLU A 72 2.14 16.93 -4.12
CA GLU A 72 2.56 18.22 -4.66
C GLU A 72 1.73 19.40 -4.12
N ASP A 73 0.63 19.17 -3.40
CA ASP A 73 -0.17 20.21 -2.77
C ASP A 73 0.51 20.70 -1.46
N PRO A 74 1.06 21.93 -1.41
CA PRO A 74 1.75 22.45 -0.23
C PRO A 74 0.79 22.78 0.93
N GLY A 75 -0.52 22.86 0.68
CA GLY A 75 -1.53 23.19 1.70
C GLY A 75 -1.93 22.00 2.58
N ARG A 76 -1.56 20.77 2.22
CA ARG A 76 -1.97 19.55 2.94
C ARG A 76 -0.92 19.12 3.96
N SER A 77 -1.35 18.62 5.11
CA SER A 77 -0.48 17.93 6.06
C SER A 77 -0.08 16.53 5.55
N VAL A 78 1.03 15.97 6.08
CA VAL A 78 1.43 14.59 5.79
C VAL A 78 0.32 13.60 6.14
N HIS A 79 -0.42 13.86 7.22
CA HIS A 79 -1.58 13.07 7.64
C HIS A 79 -2.70 13.04 6.58
N GLU A 80 -3.03 14.20 6.00
CA GLU A 80 -4.07 14.28 4.96
C GLU A 80 -3.64 13.61 3.65
N VAL A 81 -2.36 13.67 3.30
CA VAL A 81 -1.84 12.97 2.11
C VAL A 81 -1.84 11.46 2.32
N LEU A 82 -1.41 10.99 3.49
CA LEU A 82 -1.49 9.57 3.88
C LEU A 82 -2.92 9.05 3.80
N GLY A 83 -3.88 9.75 4.42
CA GLY A 83 -5.30 9.38 4.34
C GLY A 83 -5.80 9.29 2.91
N ALA A 84 -5.53 10.32 2.09
CA ALA A 84 -5.93 10.33 0.68
C ALA A 84 -5.25 9.27 -0.19
N ALA A 85 -4.04 8.83 0.16
CA ALA A 85 -3.36 7.72 -0.50
C ALA A 85 -4.02 6.39 -0.13
N HIS A 86 -4.26 6.13 1.17
CA HIS A 86 -4.97 4.94 1.64
C HIS A 86 -6.37 4.83 1.04
N ASP A 87 -7.12 5.93 0.94
CA ASP A 87 -8.46 5.96 0.33
C ASP A 87 -8.47 5.44 -1.11
N ARG A 88 -7.39 5.70 -1.87
CA ARG A 88 -7.27 5.30 -3.28
C ARG A 88 -6.81 3.86 -3.46
N LEU A 89 -6.17 3.30 -2.43
CA LEU A 89 -5.63 1.95 -2.43
C LEU A 89 -6.61 0.93 -1.87
N ALA A 90 -7.53 1.38 -1.02
CA ALA A 90 -8.58 0.54 -0.48
C ALA A 90 -9.35 -0.16 -1.62
N PRO A 91 -9.48 -1.51 -1.57
CA PRO A 91 -10.29 -2.23 -2.52
C PRO A 91 -11.71 -1.66 -2.57
N ARG A 92 -12.21 -1.43 -3.78
CA ARG A 92 -13.62 -1.08 -3.99
C ARG A 92 -14.41 -2.39 -3.91
N GLU A 93 -15.10 -2.61 -2.81
CA GLU A 93 -16.04 -3.73 -2.68
C GLU A 93 -17.48 -3.21 -2.70
N ASP A 94 -18.29 -3.82 -3.56
CA ASP A 94 -19.74 -3.62 -3.64
C ASP A 94 -20.43 -4.84 -3.02
N GLY A 95 -20.18 -5.06 -1.73
CA GLY A 95 -20.85 -6.10 -0.95
C GLY A 95 -22.36 -5.83 -0.85
N PRO A 96 -23.21 -6.87 -0.70
CA PRO A 96 -24.63 -6.68 -0.48
C PRO A 96 -24.85 -5.85 0.79
N ASP A 97 -25.73 -4.86 0.68
CA ASP A 97 -26.17 -4.07 1.82
C ASP A 97 -27.11 -4.90 2.69
N ASP A 98 -26.57 -5.45 3.77
CA ASP A 98 -27.28 -6.36 4.67
C ASP A 98 -26.97 -6.04 6.15
N THR A 99 -27.73 -6.67 7.05
CA THR A 99 -27.58 -6.49 8.49
C THR A 99 -26.19 -6.94 9.01
N ALA A 100 -25.52 -7.86 8.31
CA ALA A 100 -24.16 -8.27 8.67
C ALA A 100 -23.14 -7.17 8.37
N ARG A 101 -23.34 -6.42 7.27
CA ARG A 101 -22.53 -5.26 6.92
C ARG A 101 -22.73 -4.09 7.90
N GLU A 102 -23.97 -3.80 8.28
CA GLU A 102 -24.29 -2.79 9.29
C GLU A 102 -23.61 -3.11 10.63
N ALA A 103 -23.77 -4.34 11.13
CA ALA A 103 -23.15 -4.78 12.38
C ALA A 103 -21.61 -4.76 12.32
N ALA A 104 -21.03 -5.18 11.19
CA ALA A 104 -19.59 -5.12 10.98
C ALA A 104 -19.07 -3.68 10.94
N HIS A 105 -19.83 -2.75 10.33
CA HIS A 105 -19.47 -1.33 10.31
C HIS A 105 -19.45 -0.73 11.72
N GLU A 106 -20.48 -0.99 12.54
CA GLU A 106 -20.50 -0.58 13.95
C GLU A 106 -19.31 -1.17 14.73
N GLN A 107 -18.97 -2.44 14.48
CA GLN A 107 -17.82 -3.10 15.10
C GLN A 107 -16.49 -2.41 14.74
N VAL A 108 -16.32 -1.95 13.50
CA VAL A 108 -15.14 -1.21 13.05
C VAL A 108 -15.07 0.17 13.69
N LEU A 109 -16.20 0.90 13.76
CA LEU A 109 -16.23 2.21 14.44
C LEU A 109 -15.90 2.08 15.94
N ALA A 110 -16.41 1.04 16.59
CA ALA A 110 -16.05 0.72 17.97
C ALA A 110 -14.56 0.35 18.13
N LEU A 111 -13.94 -0.30 17.14
CA LEU A 111 -12.48 -0.53 17.09
C LEU A 111 -11.70 0.77 17.01
N ILE A 112 -12.07 1.65 16.08
CA ILE A 112 -11.41 2.94 15.90
C ILE A 112 -11.49 3.77 17.20
N ALA A 113 -12.68 3.84 17.80
CA ALA A 113 -12.90 4.56 19.04
C ALA A 113 -12.10 3.97 20.22
N ARG A 114 -12.14 2.65 20.44
CA ARG A 114 -11.43 2.01 21.58
C ARG A 114 -9.92 2.13 21.48
N ARG A 115 -9.37 2.15 20.26
CA ARG A 115 -7.94 2.32 20.00
C ARG A 115 -7.50 3.79 19.93
N GLY A 116 -8.44 4.74 19.90
CA GLY A 116 -8.16 6.16 19.78
C GLY A 116 -7.61 6.57 18.41
N TRP A 117 -7.82 5.76 17.37
CA TRP A 117 -7.33 6.04 16.02
C TRP A 117 -8.02 7.28 15.43
N GLN A 118 -7.22 8.20 14.90
CA GLN A 118 -7.72 9.43 14.27
C GLN A 118 -7.85 9.20 12.77
N VAL A 119 -9.05 8.75 12.35
CA VAL A 119 -9.39 8.47 10.94
C VAL A 119 -10.69 9.21 10.62
N HIS A 120 -10.83 9.73 9.40
CA HIS A 120 -12.09 10.35 8.97
C HIS A 120 -13.20 9.29 8.79
N GLY A 121 -14.42 9.62 9.17
CA GLY A 121 -15.55 8.67 9.25
C GLY A 121 -15.92 8.01 7.91
N ASP A 122 -15.65 8.66 6.78
CA ASP A 122 -15.98 8.16 5.44
C ASP A 122 -14.83 7.39 4.75
N ALA A 123 -13.74 7.10 5.47
CA ALA A 123 -12.58 6.42 4.92
C ALA A 123 -12.97 5.09 4.25
N PRO A 124 -12.63 4.86 2.97
CA PRO A 124 -12.88 3.60 2.28
C PRO A 124 -12.34 2.38 3.03
N ALA A 125 -11.24 2.52 3.77
CA ALA A 125 -10.67 1.45 4.59
C ALA A 125 -11.65 0.95 5.69
N ILE A 126 -12.52 1.82 6.22
CA ILE A 126 -13.57 1.43 7.17
C ILE A 126 -14.55 0.48 6.49
N ARG A 127 -14.97 0.82 5.26
CA ARG A 127 -15.88 -0.02 4.46
C ARG A 127 -15.22 -1.34 4.10
N SER A 128 -13.99 -1.34 3.59
CA SER A 128 -13.27 -2.57 3.23
C SER A 128 -13.11 -3.53 4.43
N LEU A 129 -12.81 -3.01 5.63
CA LEU A 129 -12.73 -3.84 6.83
C LEU A 129 -14.10 -4.37 7.25
N ALA A 130 -15.15 -3.54 7.19
CA ALA A 130 -16.51 -3.96 7.47
C ALA A 130 -16.99 -5.05 6.51
N ASP A 131 -16.68 -4.94 5.21
CA ASP A 131 -17.05 -5.94 4.20
C ASP A 131 -16.32 -7.28 4.44
N ALA A 132 -15.02 -7.25 4.78
CA ALA A 132 -14.27 -8.45 5.14
C ALA A 132 -14.84 -9.13 6.40
N LEU A 133 -15.20 -8.34 7.42
CA LEU A 133 -15.84 -8.86 8.63
C LEU A 133 -17.24 -9.42 8.31
N ALA A 134 -18.06 -8.73 7.54
CA ALA A 134 -19.39 -9.19 7.15
C ALA A 134 -19.31 -10.51 6.36
N ALA A 135 -18.33 -10.64 5.46
CA ALA A 135 -18.06 -11.89 4.74
C ALA A 135 -17.70 -13.03 5.70
N LEU A 136 -16.82 -12.79 6.69
CA LEU A 136 -16.49 -13.79 7.72
C LEU A 136 -17.73 -14.21 8.53
N HIS A 137 -18.59 -13.26 8.90
CA HIS A 137 -19.84 -13.55 9.62
C HIS A 137 -20.78 -14.40 8.77
N ARG A 138 -20.98 -14.07 7.49
CA ARG A 138 -21.80 -14.86 6.57
C ARG A 138 -21.28 -16.29 6.37
N LEU A 139 -19.97 -16.47 6.44
CA LEU A 139 -19.33 -17.80 6.36
C LEU A 139 -19.33 -18.56 7.70
N GLY A 140 -19.92 -18.01 8.77
CA GLY A 140 -20.00 -18.64 10.09
C GLY A 140 -18.69 -18.55 10.91
N HIS A 141 -17.78 -17.66 10.53
CA HIS A 141 -16.47 -17.48 11.17
C HIS A 141 -16.44 -16.33 12.20
N THR A 142 -17.56 -16.02 12.86
CA THR A 142 -17.68 -14.94 13.86
C THR A 142 -16.60 -14.96 14.93
N ARG A 143 -16.36 -16.12 15.56
CA ARG A 143 -15.33 -16.26 16.60
C ARG A 143 -13.91 -15.97 16.09
N PHE A 144 -13.63 -16.33 14.84
CA PHE A 144 -12.34 -16.03 14.23
C PHE A 144 -12.22 -14.53 13.95
N ALA A 145 -13.29 -13.89 13.47
CA ALA A 145 -13.32 -12.45 13.27
C ALA A 145 -13.05 -11.69 14.59
N GLU A 146 -13.76 -12.03 15.66
CA GLU A 146 -13.59 -11.42 16.99
C GLU A 146 -12.18 -11.60 17.55
N MET A 147 -11.68 -12.85 17.57
CA MET A 147 -10.34 -13.16 18.10
C MET A 147 -9.23 -12.51 17.28
N SER A 148 -9.37 -12.50 15.96
CA SER A 148 -8.34 -11.98 15.07
C SER A 148 -8.33 -10.46 15.04
N LEU A 149 -9.47 -9.78 15.18
CA LEU A 149 -9.56 -8.34 14.95
C LEU A 149 -8.58 -7.54 15.83
N ASP A 150 -8.50 -7.84 17.13
CA ASP A 150 -7.57 -7.13 18.03
C ASP A 150 -6.10 -7.50 17.77
N LEU A 151 -5.81 -8.76 17.42
CA LEU A 151 -4.45 -9.18 17.06
C LEU A 151 -3.97 -8.50 15.77
N TYR A 152 -4.84 -8.37 14.77
CA TYR A 152 -4.53 -7.68 13.53
C TYR A 152 -4.36 -6.17 13.77
N ALA A 153 -5.19 -5.57 14.63
CA ALA A 153 -5.06 -4.17 15.02
C ALA A 153 -3.70 -3.89 15.68
N GLU A 154 -3.28 -4.71 16.65
CA GLU A 154 -1.97 -4.56 17.31
C GLU A 154 -0.80 -4.72 16.33
N ALA A 155 -0.89 -5.68 15.41
CA ALA A 155 0.12 -5.87 14.37
C ALA A 155 0.19 -4.65 13.44
N ALA A 156 -0.97 -4.15 13.01
CA ALA A 156 -1.09 -2.97 12.15
C ALA A 156 -0.52 -1.72 12.83
N GLU A 157 -0.77 -1.51 14.12
CA GLU A 157 -0.22 -0.39 14.90
C GLU A 157 1.32 -0.39 14.91
N ARG A 158 1.95 -1.55 15.08
CA ARG A 158 3.41 -1.66 15.07
C ARG A 158 4.01 -1.36 13.70
N VAL A 159 3.36 -1.84 12.64
CA VAL A 159 3.79 -1.59 11.25
C VAL A 159 3.60 -0.11 10.91
N ALA A 160 2.42 0.45 11.16
CA ALA A 160 2.11 1.85 10.91
C ALA A 160 3.06 2.80 11.66
N ALA A 161 3.39 2.51 12.92
CA ALA A 161 4.36 3.30 13.68
C ALA A 161 5.76 3.29 13.03
N SER A 162 6.20 2.15 12.50
CA SER A 162 7.47 2.03 11.77
C SER A 162 7.44 2.81 10.46
N ASP A 163 6.35 2.71 9.70
CA ASP A 163 6.20 3.36 8.39
C ASP A 163 6.15 4.88 8.53
N VAL A 164 5.38 5.39 9.48
CA VAL A 164 5.30 6.83 9.79
C VAL A 164 6.64 7.33 10.31
N ALA A 165 7.33 6.58 11.18
CA ALA A 165 8.66 6.97 11.67
C ALA A 165 9.70 7.02 10.56
N TYR A 166 9.61 6.15 9.54
CA TYR A 166 10.48 6.20 8.36
C TYR A 166 10.21 7.47 7.55
N ALA A 167 8.94 7.77 7.24
CA ALA A 167 8.57 8.98 6.50
C ALA A 167 8.97 10.27 7.25
N ALA A 168 8.83 10.28 8.59
CA ALA A 168 9.14 11.44 9.43
C ALA A 168 10.64 11.74 9.60
N ARG A 169 11.55 10.87 9.11
CA ARG A 169 13.00 11.10 9.20
C ARG A 169 13.51 12.17 8.23
N GLU A 170 12.73 12.49 7.21
CA GLU A 170 13.14 13.47 6.20
C GLU A 170 12.89 14.90 6.66
N ALA A 171 13.88 15.77 6.44
CA ALA A 171 13.79 17.18 6.81
C ALA A 171 12.87 17.97 5.85
N ALA A 172 12.79 17.55 4.59
CA ALA A 172 11.92 18.17 3.59
C ALA A 172 10.56 17.48 3.57
N ARG A 173 9.48 18.28 3.59
CA ARG A 173 8.09 17.78 3.50
C ARG A 173 7.88 16.92 2.25
N GLU A 174 8.42 17.35 1.12
CA GLU A 174 8.27 16.65 -0.17
C GLU A 174 8.80 15.23 -0.09
N ASP A 175 10.00 15.04 0.47
CA ASP A 175 10.62 13.74 0.67
C ASP A 175 9.85 12.89 1.69
N ALA A 176 9.37 13.50 2.78
CA ALA A 176 8.55 12.82 3.78
C ALA A 176 7.25 12.28 3.19
N VAL A 177 6.58 13.06 2.33
CA VAL A 177 5.33 12.67 1.70
C VAL A 177 5.56 11.62 0.61
N GLU A 178 6.62 11.73 -0.20
CA GLU A 178 7.02 10.69 -1.15
C GLU A 178 7.29 9.36 -0.42
N ASN A 179 8.07 9.39 0.66
CA ASN A 179 8.36 8.22 1.49
C ASN A 179 7.11 7.64 2.16
N ALA A 180 6.17 8.47 2.58
CA ALA A 180 4.90 8.04 3.15
C ALA A 180 4.08 7.25 2.11
N VAL A 181 3.96 7.75 0.88
CA VAL A 181 3.28 7.05 -0.21
C VAL A 181 3.96 5.72 -0.57
N VAL A 182 5.29 5.72 -0.65
CA VAL A 182 6.06 4.49 -0.90
C VAL A 182 5.86 3.49 0.23
N GLY A 183 5.94 3.94 1.47
CA GLY A 183 5.72 3.15 2.67
C GLY A 183 4.34 2.53 2.69
N THR A 184 3.29 3.29 2.36
CA THR A 184 1.93 2.75 2.24
C THR A 184 1.83 1.68 1.14
N VAL A 185 2.20 2.01 -0.09
CA VAL A 185 1.96 1.14 -1.26
C VAL A 185 2.84 -0.11 -1.23
N LEU A 186 4.13 0.05 -0.96
CA LEU A 186 5.05 -1.08 -0.88
C LEU A 186 4.90 -1.81 0.47
N GLY A 187 4.51 -1.10 1.52
CA GLY A 187 4.22 -1.68 2.83
C GLY A 187 3.08 -2.70 2.77
N ASP A 188 2.01 -2.43 2.02
CA ASP A 188 0.92 -3.39 1.82
C ASP A 188 1.43 -4.72 1.23
N ALA A 189 2.28 -4.63 0.19
CA ALA A 189 2.88 -5.80 -0.45
C ALA A 189 3.84 -6.55 0.50
N LEU A 190 4.67 -5.81 1.26
CA LEU A 190 5.58 -6.36 2.25
C LEU A 190 4.82 -7.08 3.36
N PHE A 191 3.86 -6.41 3.99
CA PHE A 191 3.10 -6.95 5.11
C PHE A 191 2.28 -8.17 4.68
N THR A 192 1.61 -8.09 3.53
CA THR A 192 0.84 -9.22 2.98
C THR A 192 1.74 -10.43 2.73
N SER A 193 2.91 -10.21 2.13
CA SER A 193 3.87 -11.29 1.83
C SER A 193 4.45 -11.90 3.10
N LEU A 194 4.88 -11.07 4.06
CA LEU A 194 5.40 -11.52 5.36
C LEU A 194 4.35 -12.29 6.15
N ARG A 195 3.09 -11.82 6.18
CA ARG A 195 1.99 -12.52 6.84
C ARG A 195 1.79 -13.92 6.26
N ARG A 196 1.79 -14.04 4.92
CA ARG A 196 1.64 -15.33 4.23
C ARG A 196 2.81 -16.27 4.54
N LEU A 197 4.05 -15.77 4.53
CA LEU A 197 5.23 -16.56 4.88
C LEU A 197 5.20 -17.02 6.35
N ALA A 198 4.81 -16.14 7.27
CA ALA A 198 4.67 -16.48 8.68
C ALA A 198 3.58 -17.53 8.93
N GLN A 199 2.48 -17.50 8.16
CA GLN A 199 1.44 -18.53 8.23
C GLN A 199 1.95 -19.90 7.77
N VAL A 200 2.74 -19.94 6.69
CA VAL A 200 3.38 -21.18 6.22
C VAL A 200 4.31 -21.75 7.31
N ASP A 201 5.19 -20.94 7.88
CA ASP A 201 6.07 -21.37 8.99
C ASP A 201 5.28 -21.83 10.22
N ALA A 202 4.26 -21.08 10.65
CA ALA A 202 3.42 -21.46 11.79
C ALA A 202 2.70 -22.81 11.56
N SER A 203 2.16 -23.03 10.36
CA SER A 203 1.49 -24.30 10.01
C SER A 203 2.44 -25.51 10.03
N ALA A 204 3.71 -25.30 9.64
CA ALA A 204 4.72 -26.34 9.71
C ALA A 204 5.03 -26.72 11.15
N ARG A 205 5.08 -25.74 12.06
CA ARG A 205 5.36 -25.95 13.49
C ARG A 205 4.21 -26.60 14.26
N THR A 206 2.97 -26.41 13.81
CA THR A 206 1.79 -27.06 14.43
C THR A 206 1.56 -28.50 13.94
N GLY A 207 2.46 -29.04 13.11
CA GLY A 207 2.40 -30.44 12.65
C GLY A 207 1.45 -30.70 11.48
N TRP A 208 0.85 -29.67 10.88
CA TRP A 208 0.00 -29.82 9.68
C TRP A 208 0.78 -30.17 8.41
N GLY A 209 2.10 -29.99 8.41
CA GLY A 209 2.97 -30.20 7.24
C GLY A 209 3.69 -31.57 7.15
N CYS A 210 3.56 -32.46 8.14
CA CYS A 210 4.26 -33.75 8.11
C CYS A 210 3.35 -34.87 7.57
N GLY A 211 3.18 -34.93 6.25
CA GLY A 211 2.88 -36.20 5.59
C GLY A 211 4.08 -37.17 5.72
N PRO A 212 3.92 -38.49 5.51
CA PRO A 212 5.01 -39.44 5.66
C PRO A 212 6.17 -39.06 4.71
N SER A 213 7.28 -38.60 5.28
CA SER A 213 8.45 -38.15 4.54
C SER A 213 9.07 -39.30 3.74
N THR A 214 9.15 -39.15 2.43
CA THR A 214 9.93 -40.04 1.54
C THR A 214 11.16 -39.36 0.93
N ALA A 215 11.50 -38.14 1.33
CA ALA A 215 12.67 -37.42 0.82
C ALA A 215 13.70 -37.16 1.92
N PRO A 216 14.95 -37.65 1.79
CA PRO A 216 16.00 -37.37 2.76
C PRO A 216 16.47 -35.92 2.62
N GLY A 217 16.25 -35.10 3.65
CA GLY A 217 16.71 -33.71 3.73
C GLY A 217 15.68 -32.66 4.19
N SER A 218 14.41 -33.03 4.37
CA SER A 218 13.42 -32.13 4.96
C SER A 218 13.69 -31.96 6.46
N GLY A 219 14.08 -30.74 6.85
CA GLY A 219 14.43 -30.34 8.22
C GLY A 219 13.26 -30.34 9.22
N CYS A 220 12.38 -31.33 9.16
CA CYS A 220 11.41 -31.60 10.21
C CYS A 220 12.02 -32.60 11.20
N SER A 221 12.60 -32.10 12.30
CA SER A 221 12.79 -32.94 13.49
C SER A 221 11.48 -32.97 14.30
N PRO A 222 10.88 -34.14 14.54
CA PRO A 222 9.77 -34.24 15.48
C PRO A 222 10.26 -33.99 16.91
N ARG A 223 9.49 -33.24 17.69
CA ARG A 223 9.61 -33.19 19.16
C ARG A 223 8.78 -34.30 19.77
#